data_AF-A0A3M1ME76-F1
#
_entry.id   AF-A0A3M1ME76-F1
#
_cell.length_a   1.000
_cell.length_b   1.000
_cell.length_c   1.000
_cell.angle_alpha   90.00
_cell.angle_beta   90.00
_cell.angle_gamma   90.00
#
_symmetry.space_group_name_H-M   'P 1'
#
loop_
_entity.id
_entity.type
_entity.pdbx_description
1 polymer ?
#
loop_
_entity_poly.entity_id
_entity_poly.type
_entity_poly.pdbx_seq_one_letter_code
_entity_poly.pdbx_strand_id
1 'polypeptide(L)'
;MTAREPVIVARNVWKLFGPDPEGYLAKMPPDRSYEEIRADGYIAGVKDVSIEVGRGEMLVIMGLSGSGKSTLVRCFCRLHDITGGTIEVEGQDIMSLSERELIELRRSKMGMVFQ
;
A
#
# COMPACT_ATOMS: atom_id res chain seq x y z
N MET A 1 -8.99 -13.44 25.01
CA MET A 1 -8.77 -12.38 24.00
C MET A 1 -8.88 -13.03 22.64
N THR A 2 -10.04 -12.95 21.99
CA THR A 2 -10.21 -13.44 20.61
C THR A 2 -9.40 -12.52 19.70
N ALA A 3 -8.30 -13.02 19.13
CA ALA A 3 -7.59 -12.31 18.08
C ALA A 3 -8.61 -11.97 16.99
N ARG A 4 -8.83 -10.68 16.74
CA ARG A 4 -9.76 -10.23 15.71
C ARG A 4 -9.13 -10.61 14.38
N GLU A 5 -9.86 -11.35 13.57
CA GLU A 5 -9.43 -11.72 12.22
C GLU A 5 -9.08 -10.43 11.45
N PRO A 6 -7.86 -10.32 10.90
CA PRO A 6 -7.44 -9.14 10.17
C PRO A 6 -8.22 -9.06 8.85
N VAL A 7 -8.84 -7.91 8.60
CA VAL A 7 -9.60 -7.62 7.39
C VAL A 7 -8.69 -7.02 6.33
N ILE A 8 -7.71 -6.20 6.73
CA ILE A 8 -6.70 -5.67 5.81
C ILE A 8 -5.34 -6.13 6.32
N VAL A 9 -4.55 -6.73 5.44
CA VAL A 9 -3.19 -7.15 5.73
C VAL A 9 -2.28 -6.60 4.64
N ALA A 10 -1.30 -5.81 5.03
CA ALA A 10 -0.26 -5.29 4.15
C ALA A 10 1.09 -5.83 4.64
N ARG A 11 1.89 -6.40 3.74
CA ARG A 11 3.21 -6.96 4.07
C ARG A 11 4.25 -6.39 3.13
N ASN A 12 5.28 -5.75 3.71
CA ASN A 12 6.41 -5.15 2.99
C ASN A 12 5.95 -4.29 1.80
N VAL A 13 4.93 -3.46 1.99
CA VAL A 13 4.36 -2.68 0.87
C VAL A 13 5.32 -1.57 0.46
N TRP A 14 5.60 -1.51 -0.83
CA TRP A 14 6.37 -0.46 -1.48
C TRP A 14 5.53 0.25 -2.52
N LYS A 15 5.68 1.57 -2.61
CA LYS A 15 5.24 2.37 -3.75
C LYS A 15 6.32 3.38 -4.10
N LEU A 16 7.00 3.11 -5.21
CA LEU A 16 7.97 4.02 -5.81
C LEU A 16 7.37 4.72 -7.02
N PHE A 17 7.72 5.98 -7.20
CA PHE A 17 7.48 6.75 -8.40
C PHE A 17 8.81 7.05 -9.08
N GLY A 18 8.86 6.90 -10.39
CA GLY A 18 10.08 7.06 -11.18
C GLY A 18 9.94 6.34 -12.54
N PRO A 19 11.01 6.34 -13.35
CA PRO A 19 10.96 5.80 -14.71
C PRO A 19 10.81 4.27 -14.77
N ASP A 20 11.43 3.53 -13.84
CA ASP A 20 11.35 2.07 -13.75
C ASP A 20 11.31 1.65 -12.26
N PRO A 21 10.16 1.75 -11.59
CA PRO A 21 10.06 1.55 -10.14
C PRO A 21 10.27 0.09 -9.73
N GLU A 22 9.75 -0.87 -10.50
CA GLU A 22 9.90 -2.31 -10.21
C GLU A 22 11.34 -2.77 -10.42
N GLY A 23 11.96 -2.39 -11.55
CA GLY A 23 13.36 -2.73 -11.82
C GLY A 23 14.33 -2.06 -10.85
N TYR A 24 14.02 -0.86 -10.39
CA TYR A 24 14.78 -0.20 -9.31
C TYR A 24 14.63 -0.96 -7.99
N LEU A 25 13.40 -1.25 -7.56
CA LEU A 25 13.14 -1.97 -6.30
C LEU A 25 13.85 -3.34 -6.28
N ALA A 26 13.83 -4.07 -7.39
CA ALA A 26 14.46 -5.39 -7.51
C ALA A 26 15.99 -5.37 -7.35
N LYS A 27 16.65 -4.25 -7.64
CA LYS A 27 18.12 -4.10 -7.60
C LYS A 27 18.59 -3.24 -6.42
N MET A 28 17.66 -2.59 -5.73
CA MET A 28 17.99 -1.67 -4.66
C MET A 28 18.54 -2.44 -3.44
N PRO A 29 19.66 -1.99 -2.85
CA PRO A 29 20.12 -2.54 -1.58
C PRO A 29 19.05 -2.40 -0.48
N PRO A 30 18.97 -3.34 0.48
CA PRO A 30 18.14 -3.15 1.66
C PRO A 30 18.57 -1.88 2.42
N ASP A 31 17.64 -1.28 3.17
CA ASP A 31 17.88 -0.16 4.09
C ASP A 31 18.18 1.22 3.49
N ARG A 32 18.10 1.37 2.17
CA ARG A 32 18.32 2.66 1.50
C ARG A 32 17.41 3.78 2.02
N SER A 33 17.98 4.92 2.39
CA SER A 33 17.23 6.06 2.95
C SER A 33 16.34 6.74 1.90
N TYR A 34 15.36 7.54 2.36
CA TYR A 34 14.51 8.33 1.46
C TYR A 34 15.31 9.34 0.63
N GLU A 35 16.40 9.89 1.18
CA GLU A 35 17.25 10.86 0.50
C GLU A 35 18.05 10.22 -0.63
N GLU A 36 18.61 9.03 -0.39
CA GLU A 36 19.35 8.27 -1.42
C GLU A 36 18.44 7.81 -2.55
N ILE A 37 17.23 7.32 -2.23
CA ILE A 37 16.23 6.96 -3.25
C ILE A 37 15.89 8.18 -4.12
N ARG A 38 15.79 9.37 -3.49
CA ARG A 38 15.56 10.63 -4.20
C ARG A 38 16.74 11.07 -5.04
N ALA A 39 17.97 10.88 -4.56
CA ALA A 39 19.18 11.18 -5.31
C ALA A 39 19.30 10.34 -6.58
N ASP A 40 18.78 9.10 -6.57
CA ASP A 40 18.69 8.24 -7.75
C ASP A 40 17.56 8.63 -8.73
N GLY A 41 16.76 9.66 -8.41
CA GLY A 41 15.66 10.12 -9.25
C GLY A 41 14.31 9.42 -8.99
N TYR A 42 14.17 8.72 -7.87
CA TYR A 42 12.93 8.04 -7.47
C TYR A 42 12.29 8.69 -6.25
N ILE A 43 10.98 8.52 -6.08
CA ILE A 43 10.26 8.99 -4.88
C ILE A 43 9.61 7.80 -4.21
N ALA A 44 10.02 7.50 -2.98
CA ALA A 44 9.36 6.50 -2.14
C ALA A 44 8.11 7.10 -1.50
N GLY A 45 6.95 6.88 -2.12
CA GLY A 45 5.65 7.27 -1.58
C GLY A 45 5.15 6.32 -0.48
N VAL A 46 5.58 5.06 -0.51
CA VAL A 46 5.43 4.08 0.57
C VAL A 46 6.72 3.26 0.60
N LYS A 47 7.34 3.12 1.77
CA LYS A 47 8.61 2.41 1.97
C LYS A 47 8.43 1.35 3.05
N ASP A 48 8.45 0.07 2.66
CA ASP A 48 8.41 -1.08 3.56
C ASP A 48 7.34 -0.98 4.68
N VAL A 49 6.08 -0.86 4.28
CA VAL A 49 4.97 -0.78 5.26
C VAL A 49 4.36 -2.15 5.46
N SER A 50 4.36 -2.61 6.71
CA SER A 50 3.62 -3.80 7.15
C SER A 50 2.61 -3.42 8.23
N ILE A 51 1.33 -3.69 7.98
CA ILE A 51 0.25 -3.34 8.89
C ILE A 51 -0.92 -4.32 8.75
N GLU A 52 -1.59 -4.59 9.86
CA GLU A 52 -2.80 -5.41 9.92
C GLU A 52 -3.91 -4.59 10.59
N VAL A 53 -5.12 -4.65 10.04
CA VAL A 53 -6.30 -3.96 10.57
C VAL A 53 -7.42 -4.97 10.79
N GLY A 54 -7.84 -5.13 12.04
CA GLY A 54 -8.90 -6.05 12.45
C GLY A 54 -10.31 -5.57 12.08
N ARG A 55 -11.26 -6.51 12.07
CA ARG A 55 -12.69 -6.16 11.88
C ARG A 55 -13.17 -5.20 12.98
N GLY A 56 -13.77 -4.07 12.58
CA GLY A 56 -14.27 -3.03 13.47
C GLY A 56 -13.18 -2.16 14.11
N GLU A 57 -11.92 -2.31 13.69
CA GLU A 57 -10.82 -1.44 14.10
C GLU A 57 -10.81 -0.15 13.29
N MET A 58 -10.48 0.96 13.96
CA MET A 58 -10.27 2.25 13.31
C MET A 58 -8.78 2.56 13.29
N LEU A 59 -8.17 2.45 12.10
CA LEU A 59 -6.79 2.85 11.88
C LEU A 59 -6.70 4.34 11.56
N VAL A 60 -5.86 5.07 12.30
CA VAL A 60 -5.54 6.47 12.03
C VAL A 60 -4.10 6.59 11.54
N ILE A 61 -3.90 7.16 10.34
CA ILE A 61 -2.58 7.37 9.76
C ILE A 61 -2.23 8.86 9.84
N MET A 62 -1.26 9.22 10.68
CA MET A 62 -0.80 10.59 10.89
C MET A 62 0.61 10.82 10.36
N GLY A 63 0.97 12.08 10.09
CA GLY A 63 2.28 12.46 9.57
C GLY A 63 2.26 13.75 8.75
N LEU A 64 3.42 14.33 8.49
CA LEU A 64 3.60 15.59 7.77
C LEU A 64 3.07 15.52 6.32
N SER A 65 2.75 16.67 5.72
CA SER A 65 2.40 16.73 4.30
C SER A 65 3.52 16.11 3.46
N GLY A 66 3.16 15.32 2.44
CA GLY A 66 4.13 14.61 1.59
C GLY A 66 4.67 13.29 2.15
N SER A 67 4.35 12.89 3.39
CA SER A 67 4.87 11.66 4.00
C SER A 67 4.29 10.34 3.48
N GLY A 68 3.53 10.35 2.37
CA GLY A 68 3.00 9.13 1.76
C GLY A 68 1.65 8.61 2.27
N LYS A 69 1.02 9.23 3.28
CA LYS A 69 -0.24 8.74 3.90
C LYS A 69 -1.36 8.50 2.90
N SER A 70 -1.67 9.52 2.09
CA SER A 70 -2.73 9.40 1.08
C SER A 70 -2.34 8.45 -0.05
N THR A 71 -1.04 8.25 -0.30
CA THR A 71 -0.56 7.23 -1.23
C THR A 71 -0.84 5.84 -0.69
N LEU A 72 -0.51 5.57 0.58
CA LEU A 72 -0.78 4.30 1.25
C LEU A 72 -2.28 3.96 1.26
N VAL A 73 -3.15 4.92 1.64
CA VAL A 73 -4.61 4.72 1.62
C VAL A 73 -5.10 4.40 0.21
N ARG A 74 -4.57 5.07 -0.82
CA ARG A 74 -4.91 4.76 -2.22
C ARG A 74 -4.41 3.39 -2.66
N CYS A 75 -3.30 2.88 -2.11
CA CYS A 75 -2.83 1.53 -2.37
C CYS A 75 -3.78 0.48 -1.79
N PHE A 76 -4.34 0.70 -0.59
CA PHE A 76 -5.36 -0.20 -0.02
C PHE A 76 -6.62 -0.31 -0.88
N CYS A 77 -7.00 0.77 -1.57
CA CYS A 77 -8.14 0.78 -2.50
C CYS A 77 -7.78 0.36 -3.94
N ARG A 78 -6.53 -0.05 -4.18
CA ARG A 78 -5.95 -0.33 -5.51
C ARG A 78 -6.12 0.83 -6.50
N LEU A 79 -6.21 2.07 -6.01
CA LEU A 79 -6.20 3.28 -6.86
C LEU A 79 -4.79 3.63 -7.34
N HIS A 80 -3.80 3.17 -6.59
CA HIS A 80 -2.42 3.03 -7.04
C HIS A 80 -2.01 1.57 -6.87
N ASP A 81 -1.36 1.02 -7.88
CA ASP A 81 -0.68 -0.26 -7.77
C ASP A 81 0.56 -0.11 -6.90
N ILE A 82 0.84 -1.10 -6.07
CA ILE A 82 2.10 -1.17 -5.32
C ILE A 82 3.23 -1.56 -6.26
N THR A 83 4.44 -1.13 -5.93
CA THR A 83 5.66 -1.53 -6.63
C THR A 83 6.18 -2.87 -6.11
N GLY A 84 5.87 -3.22 -4.87
CA GLY A 84 6.27 -4.48 -4.25
C GLY A 84 5.54 -4.74 -2.93
N GLY A 85 5.68 -5.96 -2.42
CA GLY A 85 4.93 -6.46 -1.27
C GLY A 85 3.57 -7.03 -1.64
N THR A 86 2.70 -7.21 -0.66
CA THR A 86 1.33 -7.69 -0.85
C THR A 86 0.32 -6.87 -0.03
N ILE A 87 -0.90 -6.77 -0.57
CA ILE A 87 -2.06 -6.21 0.16
C ILE A 87 -3.22 -7.20 0.00
N GLU A 88 -3.72 -7.68 1.12
CA GLU A 88 -4.85 -8.58 1.18
C GLU A 88 -6.04 -7.89 1.85
N VAL A 89 -7.24 -8.13 1.31
CA VAL A 89 -8.50 -7.70 1.90
C VAL A 89 -9.39 -8.91 2.08
N GLU A 90 -9.77 -9.20 3.33
CA GLU A 90 -10.48 -10.42 3.75
C GLU A 90 -9.81 -11.70 3.22
N GLY A 91 -8.47 -11.74 3.29
CA GLY A 91 -7.65 -12.89 2.85
C GLY A 91 -7.46 -13.00 1.33
N GLN A 92 -7.94 -12.04 0.55
CA GLN A 92 -7.78 -12.01 -0.91
C GLN A 92 -6.74 -10.97 -1.32
N ASP A 93 -5.68 -11.38 -2.03
CA ASP A 93 -4.70 -10.46 -2.59
C ASP A 93 -5.33 -9.59 -3.69
N ILE A 94 -5.38 -8.27 -3.44
CA ILE A 94 -6.03 -7.32 -4.33
C ILE A 94 -5.24 -7.03 -5.61
N MET A 95 -3.94 -7.37 -5.64
CA MET A 95 -3.09 -7.16 -6.82
C MET A 95 -3.29 -8.24 -7.87
N SER A 96 -3.73 -9.44 -7.47
CA SER A 96 -4.08 -10.54 -8.38
C SER A 96 -5.47 -10.43 -9.00
N LEU A 97 -6.29 -9.48 -8.56
CA LEU A 97 -7.67 -9.34 -9.00
C LEU A 97 -7.76 -8.90 -10.46
N SER A 98 -8.65 -9.55 -11.21
CA SER A 98 -9.09 -9.04 -12.50
C SER A 98 -9.81 -7.71 -12.34
N GLU A 99 -9.93 -6.95 -13.43
CA GLU A 99 -10.64 -5.67 -13.43
C GLU A 99 -12.08 -5.81 -12.93
N ARG A 100 -12.78 -6.89 -13.33
CA ARG A 100 -14.15 -7.17 -12.90
C ARG A 100 -14.24 -7.41 -11.39
N GLU A 101 -13.34 -8.21 -10.83
CA GLU A 101 -13.32 -8.51 -9.40
C GLU A 101 -12.96 -7.26 -8.58
N LEU A 102 -12.07 -6.43 -9.10
CA LEU A 102 -11.71 -5.17 -8.46
C LEU A 102 -12.89 -4.18 -8.42
N ILE A 103 -13.70 -4.13 -9.48
CA ILE A 103 -14.93 -3.32 -9.50
C ILE A 103 -15.90 -3.83 -8.43
N GLU A 104 -16.13 -5.15 -8.34
CA GLU A 104 -17.01 -5.73 -7.33
C GLU A 104 -16.51 -5.48 -5.89
N LEU A 105 -15.20 -5.60 -5.65
CA LEU A 105 -14.58 -5.27 -4.37
C LEU A 105 -14.86 -3.81 -3.97
N ARG A 106 -14.64 -2.88 -4.91
CA ARG A 106 -14.88 -1.44 -4.68
C ARG A 106 -16.35 -1.09 -4.51
N ARG A 107 -17.27 -1.86 -5.09
CA ARG A 107 -18.73 -1.64 -4.96
C ARG A 107 -19.29 -2.19 -3.64
N SER A 108 -18.76 -3.31 -3.18
CA SER A 108 -19.37 -4.08 -2.08
C SER A 108 -18.63 -3.96 -0.75
N LYS A 109 -17.31 -3.72 -0.75
CA LYS A 109 -16.47 -3.81 0.45
C LYS A 109 -15.64 -2.55 0.75
N MET A 110 -15.54 -1.61 -0.19
CA MET A 110 -14.74 -0.40 0.00
C MET A 110 -15.56 0.86 -0.27
N GLY A 111 -15.33 1.89 0.55
CA GLY A 111 -15.80 3.24 0.29
C GLY A 111 -14.67 4.22 0.56
N MET A 112 -14.48 5.18 -0.33
CA MET A 112 -13.47 6.22 -0.15
C MET A 112 -14.14 7.60 -0.16
N VAL A 113 -13.84 8.39 0.86
CA VAL A 113 -14.26 9.79 0.96
C VAL A 113 -13.00 10.64 0.79
N PHE A 114 -13.08 11.62 -0.10
CA PHE A 114 -12.01 12.59 -0.33
C PHE A 114 -12.27 13.86 0.47
N GLN A 115 -11.19 14.53 0.88
CA GLN A 115 -11.26 15.90 1.40
C GLN A 115 -11.63 16.87 0.28
#